data_AF-A0A915BFI9-F1
#
_entry.id   AF-A0A915BFI9-F1
#
_cell.length_a   1.000
_cell.length_b   1.000
_cell.length_c   1.000
_cell.angle_alpha   90.00
_cell.angle_beta   90.00
_cell.angle_gamma   90.00
#
_symmetry.space_group_name_H-M   'P 1'
#
loop_
_entity.id
_entity.type
_entity.pdbx_description
1 polymer ?
#
loop_
_entity_poly.entity_id
_entity_poly.type
_entity_poly.pdbx_seq_one_letter_code
_entity_poly.pdbx_strand_id
1 'polypeptide(L)' 'FGVYQCEAHNEAGVDIAAIWVTKIYERAVDDPQSLAATVIEKPKNTSVNSGDEAILWCSAEGNPLPSIAWRHNG' A
#
# COMPACT_ATOMS: atom_id res chain seq x y z
N PHE A 1 -6.08 -18.58 0.21
CA PHE A 1 -4.82 -19.36 0.24
C PHE A 1 -5.15 -20.74 -0.30
N GLY A 2 -4.28 -21.31 -1.14
CA GLY A 2 -4.58 -22.62 -1.71
C GLY A 2 -3.67 -23.01 -2.88
N VAL A 3 -3.86 -24.24 -3.34
CA VAL A 3 -3.14 -24.82 -4.47
C VAL A 3 -3.80 -24.40 -5.77
N TYR A 4 -2.99 -23.90 -6.70
CA TYR A 4 -3.37 -23.65 -8.07
C TYR A 4 -2.70 -24.69 -8.95
N GLN A 5 -3.48 -25.30 -9.83
CA GLN A 5 -3.01 -26.36 -10.71
C GLN A 5 -3.14 -25.91 -12.16
N CYS A 6 -2.08 -26.16 -12.92
CA CYS A 6 -2.07 -26.09 -14.37
C CYS A 6 -2.07 -27.52 -14.89
N GLU A 7 -3.05 -27.85 -15.72
CA GLU A 7 -3.21 -29.18 -16.29
C GLU A 7 -3.09 -29.09 -17.82
N ALA A 8 -2.21 -29.91 -18.39
CA ALA A 8 -1.94 -29.95 -19.81
C ALA A 8 -2.32 -31.32 -20.38
N HIS A 9 -3.11 -31.31 -21.46
CA HIS A 9 -3.58 -32.53 -22.12
C HIS A 9 -3.17 -32.58 -23.59
N ASN A 10 -2.79 -33.78 -24.05
CA ASN A 10 -2.74 -34.13 -25.47
C ASN A 10 -3.18 -35.59 -25.68
N GLU A 11 -3.18 -36.06 -26.92
CA GLU A 11 -3.59 -37.44 -27.27
C GLU A 11 -2.73 -38.53 -26.61
N ALA A 12 -1.50 -38.19 -26.19
CA ALA A 12 -0.59 -39.12 -25.52
C ALA A 12 -0.76 -39.14 -23.99
N GLY A 13 -1.42 -38.16 -23.39
CA GLY A 13 -1.67 -38.15 -21.96
C GLY A 13 -1.86 -36.76 -21.34
N VAL A 14 -1.72 -36.73 -20.03
CA VAL A 14 -1.99 -35.57 -19.17
C VAL A 14 -0.80 -35.34 -18.22
N ASP A 15 -0.43 -34.08 -18.05
CA ASP A 15 0.52 -33.64 -17.03
C ASP A 15 -0.08 -32.53 -16.16
N ILE A 16 0.23 -32.53 -14.86
CA ILE A 16 -0.30 -31.59 -13.88
C ILE A 16 0.84 -30.95 -13.10
N ALA A 17 0.95 -29.63 -13.20
CA ALA A 17 1.84 -28.81 -12.38
C ALA A 17 1.05 -28.03 -11.33
N ALA A 18 1.51 -28.00 -10.08
CA ALA A 18 0.83 -27.34 -8.98
C ALA A 18 1.74 -26.34 -8.26
N ILE A 19 1.20 -25.17 -7.92
CA ILE A 19 1.85 -24.18 -7.06
C ILE A 19 0.96 -23.85 -5.86
N TRP A 20 1.57 -23.58 -4.70
CA TRP A 20 0.86 -23.05 -3.54
C TRP A 20 0.91 -21.53 -3.56
N VAL A 21 -0.25 -20.87 -3.65
CA VAL A 21 -0.32 -19.41 -3.54
C VAL A 21 -0.63 -19.04 -2.08
N THR A 22 0.37 -18.42 -1.45
CA THR A 22 0.20 -17.67 -0.21
C THR A 22 -0.27 -16.25 -0.53
N LYS A 23 -0.80 -15.53 0.46
CA LYS A 23 -1.20 -14.13 0.26
C LYS A 23 0.07 -13.29 0.10
N ILE A 24 0.26 -12.68 -1.07
CA ILE A 24 1.45 -11.86 -1.40
C ILE A 24 1.33 -10.42 -0.87
N TYR A 25 0.23 -10.10 -0.20
CA TYR A 25 0.03 -8.80 0.44
C TYR A 25 -0.73 -8.98 1.75
N GLU A 26 0.00 -9.26 2.82
CA GLU A 26 -0.40 -8.82 4.15
C GLU A 26 0.64 -7.81 4.60
N ARG A 27 0.15 -6.67 5.09
CA ARG A 27 0.91 -5.56 5.65
C ARG A 27 2.24 -6.02 6.24
N ALA A 28 3.28 -5.21 6.02
CA ALA A 28 4.55 -5.26 6.73
C ALA A 28 4.31 -5.12 8.25
N VAL A 29 3.84 -6.19 8.88
CA VAL A 29 3.59 -6.32 10.31
C VAL A 29 4.53 -7.39 10.86
N ASP A 30 4.89 -8.38 10.03
CA ASP A 30 5.90 -9.41 10.36
C ASP A 30 7.30 -9.09 9.81
N ASP A 31 7.48 -7.95 9.12
CA ASP A 31 8.81 -7.45 8.78
C ASP A 31 9.35 -6.63 9.96
N PRO A 32 10.42 -7.08 10.66
CA PRO A 32 11.02 -6.31 11.75
C PRO A 32 11.57 -4.94 11.31
N GLN A 33 11.72 -4.68 10.00
CA GLN A 33 12.13 -3.38 9.46
C GLN A 33 10.94 -2.48 9.06
N SER A 34 9.70 -2.96 9.19
CA SER A 34 8.52 -2.16 8.91
C SER A 34 8.30 -1.06 9.95
N LEU A 35 7.89 0.12 9.48
CA LEU A 35 7.63 1.27 10.33
C LEU A 35 6.25 1.83 10.02
N ALA A 36 5.39 1.91 11.03
CA ALA A 36 4.05 2.45 10.89
C ALA A 36 4.09 3.91 10.42
N ALA A 37 3.13 4.26 9.55
CA ALA A 37 3.00 5.62 9.04
C ALA A 37 2.77 6.61 10.18
N THR A 38 3.68 7.57 10.35
CA THR A 38 3.66 8.56 11.42
C THR A 38 3.78 9.95 10.80
N VAL A 39 2.86 10.85 11.13
CA VAL A 39 2.91 12.25 10.66
C VAL A 39 3.99 12.99 11.46
N ILE A 40 5.04 13.43 10.76
CA ILE A 40 6.17 14.17 11.35
C ILE A 40 6.01 15.68 11.20
N GLU A 41 5.32 16.12 10.15
CA GLU A 41 4.94 17.52 9.95
C GLU A 41 3.44 17.63 9.82
N LYS A 42 2.82 18.26 10.82
CA LYS A 42 1.38 18.48 10.86
C LYS A 42 1.03 19.79 10.13
N PRO A 43 -0.12 19.83 9.42
CA PRO A 43 -0.63 21.09 8.91
C PRO A 43 -0.87 22.08 10.06
N LYS A 44 -0.64 23.35 9.77
CA LYS A 44 -0.88 24.46 10.70
C LYS A 44 -2.09 25.25 10.24
N ASN A 45 -2.77 25.90 11.18
CA ASN A 45 -3.82 26.84 10.85
C ASN A 45 -3.22 28.01 10.09
N THR A 46 -3.68 28.22 8.85
CA THR A 46 -3.21 29.27 7.97
C THR A 46 -4.39 30.18 7.61
N SER A 47 -4.22 31.49 7.81
CA SER A 47 -5.16 32.51 7.34
C SER A 47 -4.53 33.22 6.15
N VAL A 48 -5.25 33.28 5.04
CA VAL A 48 -4.84 34.00 3.82
C VAL A 48 -5.95 34.98 3.42
N ASN A 49 -5.60 36.05 2.71
CA ASN A 49 -6.62 36.93 2.15
C ASN A 49 -7.28 36.28 0.94
N SER A 50 -8.46 36.78 0.59
CA SER A 50 -9.14 36.36 -0.63
C SER A 50 -8.30 36.69 -1.85
N GLY A 51 -7.97 35.67 -2.65
CA GLY A 51 -7.15 35.79 -3.85
C GLY A 51 -5.66 35.47 -3.64
N ASP A 52 -5.20 35.35 -2.40
CA ASP A 52 -3.84 34.92 -2.09
C ASP A 52 -3.73 33.39 -2.11
N GLU A 53 -2.53 32.87 -2.40
CA GLU A 53 -2.23 31.44 -2.38
C GLU A 53 -2.05 30.93 -0.94
N ALA A 54 -2.64 29.77 -0.63
CA ALA A 54 -2.43 29.07 0.64
C ALA A 54 -1.55 27.83 0.44
N ILE A 55 -0.49 27.73 1.23
CA ILE A 55 0.41 26.57 1.24
C ILE A 55 0.17 25.77 2.52
N LEU A 56 -0.18 24.49 2.38
CA LEU A 56 -0.35 23.56 3.48
C LEU A 56 0.74 22.50 3.45
N TRP A 57 1.40 22.29 4.59
CA TRP A 57 2.48 21.31 4.73
C TRP A 57 1.98 20.07 5.46
N CYS A 58 2.35 18.90 4.95
CA CYS A 58 2.14 17.62 5.61
C CYS A 58 3.24 16.67 5.14
N SER A 59 3.93 16.06 6.10
CA SER A 59 4.99 15.09 5.86
C SER A 59 4.81 13.91 6.80
N ALA A 60 5.03 12.69 6.31
CA ALA A 60 4.90 11.46 7.08
C ALA A 60 6.09 10.53 6.81
N GLU A 61 6.49 9.79 7.84
CA GLU A 61 7.52 8.75 7.77
C GLU A 61 6.87 7.37 7.93
N GLY A 62 7.50 6.34 7.36
CA GLY A 62 7.04 4.96 7.42
C GLY A 62 7.81 4.08 6.45
N ASN A 63 7.76 2.77 6.69
CA ASN A 63 8.30 1.76 5.79
C ASN A 63 7.24 0.68 5.57
N PRO A 64 6.64 0.59 4.37
CA PRO A 64 6.96 1.37 3.17
C PRO A 64 6.59 2.86 3.28
N LEU A 65 7.17 3.69 2.39
CA LEU A 65 6.96 5.15 2.37
C LEU A 65 5.45 5.49 2.30
N PRO A 66 4.90 6.29 3.25
CA PRO A 66 3.48 6.62 3.25
C PRO A 66 3.06 7.50 2.07
N SER A 67 1.85 7.26 1.55
CA SER A 67 1.17 8.19 0.65
C SER A 67 0.39 9.24 1.43
N ILE A 68 0.46 10.50 1.03
CA ILE A 68 -0.27 11.61 1.65
C ILE A 68 -1.51 11.96 0.83
N ALA A 69 -2.66 12.10 1.50
CA ALA A 69 -3.91 12.53 0.89
C ALA A 69 -4.56 13.62 1.74
N TRP A 70 -5.05 14.67 1.09
CA TRP A 70 -5.77 15.77 1.73
C TRP A 70 -7.27 15.57 1.64
N ARG A 71 -7.99 15.95 2.69
CA ARG A 71 -9.46 15.97 2.74
C ARG A 71 -9.93 17.32 3.26
N HIS A 72 -11.02 17.81 2.71
CA HIS A 72 -11.67 19.04 3.13
C HIS A 72 -13.12 18.69 3.52
N ASN A 73 -13.50 19.05 4.75
CA ASN A 73 -14.83 18.76 5.33
C ASN A 73 -15.17 17.28 5.57
N GLY A 74 -14.16 16.43 5.81
CA GLY A 74 -14.36 15.00 6.10
C GLY A 74 -14.39 14.12 4.87
#